data_AF-A0A6B1EZS1-F1
#
_entry.id   AF-A0A6B1EZS1-F1
#
_cell.length_a   1.000
_cell.length_b   1.000
_cell.length_c   1.000
_cell.angle_alpha   90.00
_cell.angle_beta   90.00
_cell.angle_gamma   90.00
#
_symmetry.space_group_name_H-M   'P 1'
#
loop_
_entity.id
_entity.type
_entity.pdbx_description
1 polymer ?
#
loop_
_entity_poly.entity_id
_entity_poly.type
_entity_poly.pdbx_seq_one_letter_code
_entity_poly.pdbx_strand_id
1 'polypeptide(L)' 'MKKSEIVEGVILLLSAVLLLLIWAASSQAMQLPPALVKVLSFSQYPLVVVLAVIFIRRLRRVIRAFRENKNRPGPF' A
#
# COMPACT_ATOMS: atom_id res chain seq x y z
N MET A 1 -13.37 15.30 -1.66
CA MET A 1 -12.79 13.93 -1.56
C MET A 1 -13.59 13.14 -0.55
N LYS A 2 -13.92 11.88 -0.86
CA LYS A 2 -14.68 11.04 0.09
C LYS A 2 -13.79 10.75 1.30
N LYS A 3 -14.32 10.79 2.54
CA LYS A 3 -13.55 10.52 3.77
C LYS A 3 -12.74 9.21 3.70
N SER A 4 -13.26 8.21 2.98
CA SER A 4 -12.57 6.94 2.70
C SER A 4 -11.25 7.07 1.94
N GLU A 5 -11.12 8.03 1.02
CA GLU A 5 -9.90 8.23 0.22
C GLU A 5 -8.79 8.88 1.05
N ILE A 6 -9.16 9.76 1.98
CA ILE A 6 -8.22 10.38 2.93
C ILE A 6 -7.66 9.30 3.87
N VAL A 7 -8.53 8.45 4.42
CA VAL A 7 -8.11 7.33 5.29
C VAL A 7 -7.21 6.35 4.55
N GLU A 8 -7.55 5.96 3.31
CA GLU A 8 -6.66 5.13 2.48
C GLU A 8 -5.30 5.80 2.24
N GLY A 9 -5.27 7.12 2.04
CA GLY A 9 -4.05 7.91 1.88
C GLY A 9 -3.17 7.90 3.14
N VAL A 10 -3.76 8.08 4.32
CA VAL A 10 -3.03 8.02 5.60
C VAL A 10 -2.46 6.63 5.83
N ILE A 11 -3.23 5.57 5.56
CA ILE A 11 -2.76 4.19 5.69
C ILE A 11 -1.57 3.92 4.75
N LEU A 12 -1.66 4.38 3.50
CA LEU A 12 -0.56 4.25 2.54
C LEU A 12 0.71 4.98 3.02
N LEU A 13 0.56 6.18 3.58
CA LEU A 13 1.67 6.96 4.11
C LEU A 13 2.35 6.24 5.29
N LEU A 14 1.56 5.74 6.24
CA LEU A 14 2.06 4.95 7.37
C LEU A 14 2.75 3.66 6.90
N SER A 15 2.15 2.96 5.93
CA SER A 15 2.75 1.76 5.35
C SER A 15 4.08 2.04 4.64
N ALA A 16 4.21 3.17 3.94
CA ALA A 16 5.45 3.56 3.28
C ALA A 16 6.58 3.82 4.28
N VAL A 17 6.30 4.53 5.38
CA VAL A 17 7.26 4.77 6.46
C VAL A 17 7.71 3.45 7.10
N LEU A 18 6.77 2.55 7.39
CA LEU A 18 7.07 1.23 7.94
C LEU A 18 7.91 0.37 6.98
N LEU A 19 7.61 0.38 5.68
CA LEU A 19 8.40 -0.34 4.67
C LEU A 19 9.82 0.21 4.58
N LEU A 20 10.01 1.52 4.68
CA LEU A 20 11.35 2.13 4.71
C LEU A 20 12.14 1.68 5.93
N LEU A 21 11.50 1.61 7.11
CA LEU A 21 12.14 1.10 8.33
C LEU A 21 12.50 -0.37 8.22
N ILE A 22 11.60 -1.21 7.69
CA ILE A 22 11.88 -2.64 7.43
C ILE A 22 13.03 -2.78 6.44
N TRP A 23 13.05 -1.97 5.38
CA TRP A 23 14.12 -1.98 4.40
C TRP A 23 15.46 -1.58 5.01
N ALA A 24 15.51 -0.49 5.78
CA ALA A 24 16.72 -0.03 6.48
C ALA A 24 17.24 -1.04 7.51
N ALA A 25 16.33 -1.76 8.19
CA ALA A 25 16.67 -2.87 9.07
C ALA A 25 17.27 -4.05 8.28
N SER A 26 16.68 -4.38 7.12
CA SER A 26 17.11 -5.52 6.29
C SER A 26 18.44 -5.28 5.56
N SER A 27 18.75 -4.03 5.22
CA SER A 27 19.98 -3.65 4.51
C SER A 27 21.21 -3.56 5.42
N GLN A 28 21.07 -3.93 6.71
CA GLN A 28 22.08 -3.74 7.76
C GLN A 28 22.57 -2.29 7.92
N ALA A 29 21.89 -1.32 7.30
CA ALA A 29 22.17 0.10 7.49
C ALA A 29 21.87 0.57 8.92
N MET A 30 20.99 -0.16 9.63
CA MET A 30 20.71 0.00 11.05
C MET A 30 20.96 -1.31 11.79
N GLN A 31 21.90 -1.31 12.75
CA GLN A 31 22.08 -2.42 13.68
C GLN A 31 20.96 -2.40 14.71
N LEU A 32 19.84 -3.04 14.39
CA LEU A 32 18.72 -3.21 15.32
C LEU A 32 18.91 -4.48 16.16
N PRO A 33 18.47 -4.46 17.43
CA PRO A 33 18.41 -5.65 18.27
C PRO A 33 17.66 -6.80 17.57
N PRO A 34 18.09 -8.07 17.72
CA PRO A 34 17.48 -9.23 17.07
C PRO A 34 15.98 -9.38 17.36
N ALA A 35 15.55 -8.98 18.56
CA ALA A 35 14.14 -9.00 18.96
C ALA A 35 13.30 -8.00 18.14
N LEU A 36 13.82 -6.80 17.87
CA LEU A 36 13.13 -5.79 17.05
C LEU A 36 13.02 -6.23 15.60
N VAL A 37 14.07 -6.87 15.05
CA VAL A 37 14.04 -7.44 13.70
C VAL A 37 12.94 -8.49 13.57
N LYS A 38 12.80 -9.40 14.55
CA LYS A 38 11.70 -10.39 14.57
C LYS A 38 10.32 -9.74 14.57
N VAL A 39 10.12 -8.70 15.37
CA VAL A 39 8.83 -7.97 15.43
C VAL A 39 8.55 -7.26 14.10
N LEU A 40 9.55 -6.59 13.52
CA LEU A 40 9.45 -5.94 12.22
C LEU A 40 9.09 -6.94 11.11
N SER A 41 9.79 -8.07 11.03
CA SER A 41 9.50 -9.14 10.05
C SER A 41 8.10 -9.74 10.26
N PHE A 42 7.67 -9.93 11.51
CA PHE A 42 6.30 -10.38 11.79
C PHE A 42 5.25 -9.35 11.33
N SER A 43 5.49 -8.06 11.60
CA SER A 43 4.60 -6.96 11.20
C SER A 43 4.53 -6.75 9.67
N GLN A 44 5.51 -7.25 8.92
CA GLN A 44 5.54 -7.16 7.47
C GLN A 44 4.38 -7.92 6.82
N TYR A 45 3.97 -9.08 7.38
CA TYR A 45 2.85 -9.87 6.87
C TYR A 45 1.52 -9.11 6.85
N PRO A 46 1.00 -8.60 7.98
CA PRO A 46 -0.25 -7.85 7.99
C PRO A 46 -0.14 -6.57 7.15
N LEU A 47 1.03 -5.94 7.10
CA LEU A 47 1.27 -4.75 6.28
C LEU A 47 1.11 -5.04 4.78
N VAL A 48 1.70 -6.14 4.30
CA VAL A 48 1.55 -6.58 2.90
C VAL A 48 0.09 -6.90 2.58
N VAL A 49 -0.64 -7.55 3.50
CA VAL A 49 -2.08 -7.86 3.30
C VAL A 49 -2.90 -6.57 3.16
N VAL A 50 -2.68 -5.58 4.03
CA VAL A 50 -3.39 -4.29 3.97
C VAL A 50 -3.09 -3.57 2.65
N LEU A 51 -1.82 -3.52 2.24
CA LEU A 51 -1.42 -2.92 0.97
C LEU A 51 -2.04 -3.62 -0.23
N ALA A 52 -2.07 -4.96 -0.24
CA ALA A 52 -2.70 -5.74 -1.30
C ALA A 52 -4.20 -5.44 -1.42
N VAL A 53 -4.92 -5.32 -0.29
CA VAL A 53 -6.34 -4.96 -0.28
C VAL A 53 -6.57 -3.55 -0.85
N ILE A 54 -5.77 -2.56 -0.44
CA ILE A 54 -5.86 -1.19 -0.97
C ILE A 54 -5.56 -1.18 -2.47
N PHE A 55 -4.53 -1.91 -2.90
CA PHE A 55 -4.16 -2.03 -4.30
C PHE A 55 -5.29 -2.64 -5.14
N ILE A 56 -5.89 -3.75 -4.72
CA ILE A 56 -7.03 -4.37 -5.42
C ILE A 56 -8.21 -3.40 -5.53
N ARG A 57 -8.52 -2.64 -4.47
CA ARG A 57 -9.58 -1.62 -4.49
C ARG A 57 -9.30 -0.52 -5.50
N ARG A 58 -8.06 -0.01 -5.54
CA ARG A 58 -7.62 0.98 -6.53
C ARG A 58 -7.66 0.41 -7.94
N LEU A 59 -7.13 -0.78 -8.15
CA LEU A 59 -7.11 -1.46 -9.44
C LEU A 59 -8.54 -1.67 -9.97
N ARG A 60 -9.49 -2.05 -9.11
CA ARG A 60 -10.90 -2.18 -9.48
C ARG A 60 -11.49 -0.84 -9.95
N ARG A 61 -11.15 0.27 -9.29
CA ARG A 61 -11.57 1.63 -9.73
C ARG A 61 -10.97 1.97 -11.10
N VAL A 62 -9.68 1.69 -11.29
CA VAL A 62 -8.98 1.91 -12.57
C VAL A 62 -9.62 1.07 -13.68
N ILE A 63 -9.82 -0.23 -13.47
CA ILE A 63 -10.46 -1.11 -14.47
C ILE A 63 -11.87 -0.62 -14.82
N ARG A 64 -12.66 -0.19 -13.83
CA ARG A 64 -13.99 0.38 -14.09
C ARG A 64 -13.90 1.66 -14.91
N ALA A 65 -13.00 2.57 -14.56
CA ALA A 65 -12.78 3.80 -15.33
C ALA A 65 -12.32 3.52 -16.76
N PHE A 66 -11.41 2.57 -16.97
CA PHE A 66 -10.99 2.12 -18.30
C PHE A 66 -12.15 1.47 -19.09
N ARG A 67 -12.99 0.66 -18.43
CA ARG A 67 -14.16 0.04 -19.05
C ARG A 67 -15.22 1.07 -19.41
N GLU A 68 -15.48 2.04 -18.56
CA GLU A 68 -16.40 3.17 -18.84
C GLU A 68 -15.86 4.03 -19.99
N ASN A 69 -14.55 4.25 -20.06
CA ASN A 69 -13.95 4.99 -21.17
C ASN A 69 -14.03 4.22 -22.49
N LYS A 70 -13.91 2.87 -22.45
CA LYS A 70 -14.13 2.00 -23.61
C LYS A 70 -15.60 1.89 -24.03
N ASN A 71 -16.53 2.03 -23.08
CA ASN A 71 -17.97 1.93 -23.29
C ASN A 71 -18.66 3.27 -23.56
N ARG A 72 -17.93 4.38 -23.57
CA ARG A 72 -18.39 5.63 -24.17
C ARG A 72 -18.12 5.53 -25.67
N PRO A 73 -19.14 5.35 -26.54
CA PRO A 73 -18.98 5.76 -27.92
C PRO A 73 -18.74 7.27 -27.87
N GLY A 74 -17.49 7.68 -28.04
CA GLY A 74 -17.21 9.09 -28.31
C GLY A 74 -17.95 9.49 -29.59
N PRO A 75 -18.45 10.72 -29.71
CA PRO A 75 -18.52 11.32 -31.03
C PRO A 75 -17.07 11.55 -31.47
N PHE A 76 -16.70 10.98 -32.61
CA PHE A 76 -15.40 11.07 -33.31
C PHE A 76 -14.31 10.09 -32.85
#